data_AF-A0A833TK28-F1
#
_entry.id   AF-A0A833TK28-F1
#
_cell.length_a   1.000
_cell.length_b   1.000
_cell.length_c   1.000
_cell.angle_alpha   90.00
_cell.angle_beta   90.00
_cell.angle_gamma   90.00
#
_symmetry.space_group_name_H-M   'P 1'
#
loop_
_entity.id
_entity.type
_entity.pdbx_description
1 polymer ?
#
loop_
_entity_poly.entity_id
_entity_poly.type
_entity_poly.pdbx_seq_one_letter_code
_entity_poly.pdbx_strand_id
1 'polypeptide(L)'
;MSGDFVLDWDQENHRLAVLKQLRKRFNAFDPELHKKYLSYGSHSKALASGCTMINDNVWVKLCERWGTDNFKKISAQNRENRKRQTVNHTTGFKSFVRMLEEKQATNANLVEFYKETRWSKKNGRFVTTATEDTYKEMVGKMDGLELEQRTNEAAASVFREVLGQRPGYARGLGEMVIPE
;
A
#
# COMPACT_ATOMS: atom_id res chain seq x y z
N MET A 1 -20.41 -12.86 -27.75
CA MET A 1 -19.49 -12.30 -28.75
C MET A 1 -18.21 -11.96 -28.04
N SER A 2 -17.17 -12.80 -28.17
CA SER A 2 -15.83 -12.42 -27.72
C SER A 2 -15.27 -11.54 -28.82
N GLY A 3 -15.31 -10.22 -28.64
CA GLY A 3 -14.57 -9.32 -29.52
C GLY A 3 -13.09 -9.59 -29.28
N ASP A 4 -12.36 -9.99 -30.32
CA ASP A 4 -10.91 -10.14 -30.21
C ASP A 4 -10.33 -8.79 -29.82
N PHE A 5 -9.64 -8.75 -28.67
CA PHE A 5 -8.94 -7.56 -28.23
C PHE A 5 -7.79 -7.30 -29.21
N VAL A 6 -7.93 -6.27 -30.05
CA VAL A 6 -6.86 -5.81 -30.93
C VAL A 6 -6.04 -4.76 -30.19
N LEU A 7 -4.78 -5.10 -29.91
CA LEU A 7 -3.84 -4.15 -29.33
C LEU A 7 -3.38 -3.15 -30.40
N ASP A 8 -4.03 -1.99 -30.43
CA ASP A 8 -3.59 -0.83 -31.22
C ASP A 8 -2.49 -0.07 -30.47
N TRP A 9 -1.27 -0.04 -31.00
CA TRP A 9 -0.13 0.64 -30.36
C TRP A 9 -0.14 2.16 -30.60
N ASP A 10 -0.91 2.68 -31.56
CA ASP A 10 -1.01 4.13 -31.79
C ASP A 10 -1.94 4.78 -30.74
N GLN A 11 -2.82 4.00 -30.14
CA GLN A 11 -3.70 4.43 -29.06
C GLN A 11 -2.98 4.55 -27.70
N GLU A 12 -3.06 5.74 -27.10
CA GLU A 12 -2.38 6.05 -25.83
C GLU A 12 -2.87 5.19 -24.66
N ASN A 13 -4.19 5.00 -24.53
CA ASN A 13 -4.80 4.15 -23.51
C ASN A 13 -4.30 2.70 -23.59
N HIS A 14 -4.10 2.17 -24.80
CA HIS A 14 -3.55 0.83 -25.01
C HIS A 14 -2.08 0.76 -24.60
N ARG A 15 -1.26 1.73 -25.03
CA ARG A 15 0.14 1.84 -24.62
C ARG A 15 0.29 1.92 -23.11
N LEU A 16 -0.50 2.78 -22.45
CA LEU A 16 -0.48 2.93 -21.00
C LEU A 16 -0.89 1.65 -20.27
N ALA A 17 -1.90 0.93 -20.78
CA ALA A 17 -2.33 -0.34 -20.20
C ALA A 17 -1.20 -1.39 -20.27
N VAL A 18 -0.54 -1.53 -21.43
CA VAL A 18 0.59 -2.45 -21.60
C VAL A 18 1.77 -2.05 -20.71
N LEU A 19 2.18 -0.78 -20.73
CA LEU A 19 3.29 -0.28 -19.91
C LEU A 19 3.01 -0.45 -18.40
N LYS A 20 1.76 -0.26 -17.96
CA LYS A 20 1.36 -0.50 -16.57
C LYS A 20 1.55 -1.96 -16.17
N GLN A 21 1.15 -2.91 -17.02
CA GLN A 21 1.33 -4.34 -16.75
C GLN A 21 2.80 -4.74 -16.77
N LEU A 22 3.56 -4.28 -17.76
CA LEU A 22 5.00 -4.53 -17.84
C LEU A 22 5.74 -3.98 -16.62
N ARG A 23 5.43 -2.73 -16.21
CA ARG A 23 5.98 -2.12 -14.99
C ARG A 23 5.66 -2.94 -13.76
N LYS A 24 4.41 -3.41 -13.62
CA LYS A 24 4.00 -4.25 -12.47
C LYS A 24 4.80 -5.56 -12.42
N ARG A 25 4.97 -6.23 -13.56
CA ARG A 25 5.75 -7.47 -13.68
C ARG A 25 7.23 -7.23 -13.38
N PHE A 26 7.80 -6.17 -13.95
CA PHE A 26 9.19 -5.78 -13.70
C PHE A 26 9.41 -5.47 -12.21
N ASN A 27 8.55 -4.67 -11.58
CA ASN A 27 8.67 -4.31 -10.17
C ASN A 27 8.53 -5.52 -9.22
N ALA A 28 7.83 -6.58 -9.65
CA ALA A 28 7.75 -7.83 -8.89
C ALA A 28 9.06 -8.63 -8.97
N PHE A 29 9.80 -8.49 -10.07
CA PHE A 29 11.04 -9.21 -10.34
C PHE A 29 12.31 -8.44 -9.89
N ASP A 30 12.28 -7.10 -9.92
CA ASP A 30 13.36 -6.20 -9.49
C ASP A 30 13.95 -6.55 -8.10
N PRO A 31 13.16 -6.96 -7.07
CA PRO A 31 13.71 -7.39 -5.79
C PRO A 31 14.62 -8.62 -5.87
N GLU A 32 14.36 -9.56 -6.77
CA GLU A 32 15.20 -10.76 -6.94
C GLU A 32 16.53 -10.40 -7.61
N LEU A 33 16.47 -9.55 -8.63
CA LEU A 33 17.65 -9.01 -9.28
C LEU A 33 18.50 -8.18 -8.30
N HIS A 34 17.87 -7.36 -7.46
CA HIS A 34 18.57 -6.57 -6.45
C HIS A 34 19.19 -7.45 -5.35
N LYS A 35 18.53 -8.55 -4.94
CA LYS A 35 19.15 -9.55 -4.05
C LYS A 35 20.39 -10.17 -4.69
N LYS A 36 20.33 -10.50 -5.97
CA LYS A 36 21.49 -11.00 -6.71
C LYS A 36 22.62 -9.96 -6.74
N TYR A 37 22.29 -8.70 -7.01
CA TYR A 37 23.26 -7.60 -6.99
C TYR A 37 23.98 -7.49 -5.63
N LEU A 38 23.22 -7.52 -4.53
CA LEU A 38 23.78 -7.46 -3.17
C LEU A 38 24.65 -8.68 -2.84
N SER A 39 24.36 -9.87 -3.41
CA SER A 39 25.14 -11.09 -3.17
C SER A 39 26.59 -11.02 -3.65
N TYR A 40 26.91 -10.13 -4.60
CA TYR A 40 28.28 -9.94 -5.09
C TYR A 40 29.17 -9.12 -4.14
N GLY A 41 28.58 -8.45 -3.14
CA GLY A 41 29.29 -7.68 -2.12
C GLY A 41 29.89 -6.36 -2.58
N SER A 42 30.15 -6.16 -3.88
CA SER A 42 30.58 -4.87 -4.43
C SER A 42 30.00 -4.60 -5.82
N HIS A 43 29.84 -3.30 -6.13
CA HIS A 43 29.30 -2.84 -7.40
C HIS A 43 30.15 -3.30 -8.59
N SER A 44 31.47 -3.18 -8.50
CA SER A 44 32.40 -3.64 -9.55
C SER A 44 32.33 -5.15 -9.80
N LYS A 45 32.20 -5.96 -8.74
CA LYS A 45 32.01 -7.42 -8.89
C LYS A 45 30.68 -7.77 -9.55
N ALA A 46 29.61 -7.05 -9.21
CA ALA A 46 28.30 -7.25 -9.82
C ALA A 46 28.30 -6.93 -11.32
N LEU A 47 28.99 -5.87 -11.74
CA LEU A 47 29.15 -5.52 -13.15
C LEU A 47 29.96 -6.58 -13.92
N ALA A 48 31.08 -7.03 -13.35
CA ALA A 48 31.96 -8.01 -13.99
C ALA A 48 31.32 -9.41 -14.11
N SER A 49 30.47 -9.78 -13.16
CA SER A 49 29.87 -11.12 -13.11
C SER A 49 28.59 -11.25 -13.93
N GLY A 50 27.89 -10.15 -14.22
CA GLY A 50 26.64 -10.18 -14.97
C GLY A 50 25.47 -10.83 -14.22
N CYS A 51 24.40 -11.16 -14.94
CA CYS A 51 23.25 -11.89 -14.42
C CYS A 51 22.60 -12.74 -15.51
N THR A 52 22.47 -14.05 -15.29
CA THR A 52 21.89 -14.98 -16.29
C THR A 52 20.39 -14.81 -16.50
N MET A 53 19.70 -14.11 -15.59
CA MET A 53 18.25 -13.96 -15.64
C MET A 53 17.77 -12.88 -16.62
N ILE A 54 18.67 -11.98 -17.03
CA ILE A 54 18.35 -10.86 -17.92
C ILE A 54 19.52 -10.57 -18.86
N ASN A 55 19.26 -9.79 -19.90
CA ASN A 55 20.31 -9.36 -20.82
C ASN A 55 21.34 -8.46 -20.11
N ASP A 56 22.62 -8.58 -20.49
CA ASP A 56 23.72 -7.85 -19.88
C ASP A 56 23.54 -6.33 -19.90
N ASN A 57 23.03 -5.76 -21.00
CA ASN A 57 22.73 -4.33 -21.09
C ASN A 57 21.75 -3.88 -20.01
N VAL A 58 20.71 -4.68 -19.74
CA VAL A 58 19.70 -4.38 -18.73
C VAL A 58 20.32 -4.51 -17.34
N TRP A 59 21.15 -5.54 -17.12
CA TRP A 59 21.87 -5.73 -15.86
C TRP A 59 22.80 -4.56 -15.52
N VAL A 60 23.58 -4.07 -16.48
CA VAL A 60 24.46 -2.91 -16.30
C VAL A 60 23.66 -1.68 -15.85
N LYS A 61 22.57 -1.35 -16.56
CA LYS A 61 21.71 -0.21 -16.20
C LYS A 61 21.10 -0.33 -14.80
N LEU A 62 20.73 -1.54 -14.38
CA LEU A 62 20.21 -1.77 -13.03
C LEU A 62 21.29 -1.64 -11.97
N CYS A 63 22.48 -2.19 -12.22
CA CYS A 63 23.64 -2.03 -11.35
C CYS A 63 23.98 -0.56 -11.17
N GLU A 64 24.05 0.21 -12.25
CA GLU A 64 24.30 1.66 -12.22
C GLU A 64 23.26 2.36 -11.34
N ARG A 65 21.96 2.10 -11.56
CA ARG A 65 20.86 2.64 -10.75
C ARG A 65 21.05 2.34 -9.26
N TRP A 66 21.30 1.09 -8.90
CA TRP A 66 21.48 0.66 -7.50
C TRP A 66 22.79 1.15 -6.87
N GLY A 67 23.81 1.37 -7.69
CA GLY A 67 25.10 1.90 -7.29
C GLY A 67 25.05 3.38 -6.90
N THR A 68 24.06 4.14 -7.40
CA THR A 68 23.90 5.57 -7.09
C THR A 68 23.63 5.83 -5.61
N ASP A 69 24.19 6.92 -5.09
CA ASP A 69 23.95 7.31 -3.70
C ASP A 69 22.51 7.76 -3.45
N ASN A 70 21.86 8.32 -4.47
CA ASN A 70 20.44 8.65 -4.41
C ASN A 70 19.58 7.40 -4.14
N PHE A 71 19.82 6.31 -4.89
CA PHE A 71 19.10 5.06 -4.66
C PHE A 71 19.39 4.49 -3.28
N LYS A 72 20.65 4.44 -2.86
CA LYS A 72 21.03 3.94 -1.52
C LYS A 72 20.33 4.73 -0.41
N LYS A 73 20.29 6.07 -0.52
CA LYS A 73 19.61 6.95 0.44
C LYS A 73 18.12 6.66 0.52
N ILE A 74 17.43 6.61 -0.62
CA ILE A 74 15.99 6.31 -0.68
C ILE A 74 15.70 4.90 -0.15
N SER A 75 16.50 3.91 -0.55
CA SER A 75 16.36 2.52 -0.11
C SER A 75 16.52 2.39 1.41
N ALA A 76 17.54 3.03 2.00
CA ALA A 76 17.75 3.06 3.44
C ALA A 76 16.57 3.71 4.18
N GLN A 77 16.10 4.86 3.69
CA GLN A 77 14.95 5.54 4.29
C GLN A 77 13.68 4.69 4.21
N ASN A 78 13.42 4.05 3.07
CA ASN A 78 12.24 3.18 2.89
C ASN A 78 12.29 1.96 3.81
N ARG A 79 13.48 1.39 4.06
CA ARG A 79 13.66 0.30 5.02
C ARG A 79 13.32 0.75 6.45
N GLU A 80 13.78 1.92 6.87
CA GLU A 80 13.45 2.46 8.19
C GLU A 80 11.97 2.85 8.30
N ASN A 81 11.37 3.38 7.23
CA ASN A 81 9.93 3.64 7.18
C ASN A 81 9.12 2.35 7.30
N ARG A 82 9.57 1.26 6.64
CA ARG A 82 8.91 -0.04 6.73
C ARG A 82 9.02 -0.65 8.13
N LYS A 83 10.15 -0.49 8.83
CA LYS A 83 10.30 -0.90 10.24
C LYS A 83 9.36 -0.12 11.16
N ARG A 84 9.14 1.17 10.88
CA ARG A 84 8.21 2.03 11.63
C ARG A 84 6.74 1.79 11.28
N GLN A 85 6.42 0.97 10.28
CA GLN A 85 5.05 0.66 9.92
C GLN A 85 4.44 -0.34 10.91
N THR A 86 3.73 0.20 11.90
CA THR A 86 3.09 -0.58 12.97
C THR A 86 1.63 -0.91 12.67
N VAL A 87 0.97 -0.16 11.79
CA VAL A 87 -0.45 -0.34 11.45
C VAL A 87 -0.60 -1.13 10.16
N ASN A 88 -1.19 -2.33 10.26
CA ASN A 88 -1.49 -3.22 9.13
C ASN A 88 -3.00 -3.45 8.99
N HIS A 89 -3.46 -3.97 7.86
CA HIS A 89 -4.87 -4.32 7.61
C HIS A 89 -5.00 -5.76 7.05
N THR A 90 -6.22 -6.32 7.08
CA THR A 90 -6.53 -7.72 6.72
C THR A 90 -7.34 -7.88 5.43
N THR A 91 -7.70 -6.78 4.75
CA THR A 91 -8.61 -6.80 3.58
C THR A 91 -8.05 -7.45 2.31
N GLY A 92 -6.75 -7.76 2.28
CA GLY A 92 -6.12 -8.39 1.13
C GLY A 92 -6.24 -7.57 -0.15
N PHE A 93 -6.72 -8.20 -1.23
CA PHE A 93 -6.86 -7.57 -2.56
C PHE A 93 -8.08 -6.66 -2.70
N LYS A 94 -9.03 -6.70 -1.76
CA LYS A 94 -10.23 -5.88 -1.83
C LYS A 94 -9.90 -4.46 -1.35
N SER A 95 -10.21 -3.47 -2.18
CA SER A 95 -9.99 -2.06 -1.84
C SER A 95 -10.91 -1.60 -0.71
N PHE A 96 -10.47 -0.59 0.05
CA PHE A 96 -11.31 0.00 1.08
C PHE A 96 -12.54 0.72 0.52
N VAL A 97 -12.45 1.33 -0.67
CA VAL A 97 -13.62 1.90 -1.39
C VAL A 97 -14.70 0.83 -1.55
N ARG A 98 -14.35 -0.31 -2.13
CA ARG A 98 -15.30 -1.41 -2.36
C ARG A 98 -15.85 -1.97 -1.05
N MET A 99 -15.02 -2.08 -0.02
CA MET A 99 -15.48 -2.50 1.30
C MET A 99 -16.48 -1.50 1.90
N LEU A 100 -16.26 -0.19 1.73
CA LEU A 100 -17.18 0.85 2.21
C LEU A 100 -18.50 0.85 1.42
N GLU A 101 -18.46 0.70 0.09
CA GLU A 101 -19.65 0.58 -0.77
C GLU A 101 -20.52 -0.64 -0.35
N GLU A 102 -19.91 -1.80 -0.18
CA GLU A 102 -20.61 -3.01 0.29
C GLU A 102 -21.24 -2.82 1.69
N LYS A 103 -20.71 -1.88 2.48
CA LYS A 103 -21.11 -1.62 3.86
C LYS A 103 -22.04 -0.43 4.06
N GLN A 104 -22.28 0.39 3.02
CA GLN A 104 -23.37 1.37 3.06
C GLN A 104 -24.71 0.67 3.37
N ALA A 105 -24.90 -0.57 2.93
CA ALA A 105 -26.08 -1.37 3.24
C ALA A 105 -26.19 -1.81 4.72
N THR A 106 -25.11 -1.75 5.50
CA THR A 106 -25.07 -2.22 6.90
C THR A 106 -24.90 -1.08 7.91
N ASN A 107 -24.89 0.19 7.48
CA ASN A 107 -24.70 1.38 8.33
C ASN A 107 -23.47 1.31 9.26
N ALA A 108 -22.42 0.59 8.85
CA ALA A 108 -21.20 0.53 9.64
C ALA A 108 -20.45 1.87 9.53
N ASN A 109 -20.30 2.57 10.66
CA ASN A 109 -19.54 3.83 10.73
C ASN A 109 -18.03 3.60 10.55
N LEU A 110 -17.25 4.68 10.35
CA LEU A 110 -15.81 4.57 10.07
C LEU A 110 -14.97 3.97 11.22
N VAL A 111 -15.44 4.06 12.46
CA VAL A 111 -14.77 3.45 13.63
C VAL A 111 -14.95 1.93 13.60
N GLU A 112 -16.15 1.43 13.30
CA GLU A 112 -16.38 0.00 13.13
C GLU A 112 -15.69 -0.55 11.86
N PHE A 113 -15.65 0.23 10.78
CA PHE A 113 -14.88 -0.09 9.59
C PHE A 113 -13.38 -0.25 9.92
N TYR A 114 -12.82 0.61 10.77
CA TYR A 114 -11.43 0.51 11.21
C TYR A 114 -11.18 -0.85 11.88
N LYS A 115 -12.05 -1.27 12.80
CA LYS A 115 -11.96 -2.58 13.45
C LYS A 115 -12.05 -3.71 12.45
N GLU A 116 -13.06 -3.73 11.59
CA GLU A 116 -13.28 -4.83 10.64
C GLU A 116 -12.07 -5.06 9.73
N THR A 117 -11.49 -3.98 9.23
CA THR A 117 -10.34 -4.04 8.32
C THR A 117 -9.02 -4.41 9.01
N ARG A 118 -8.98 -4.43 10.34
CA ARG A 118 -7.75 -4.64 11.14
C ARG A 118 -7.90 -5.74 12.19
N TRP A 119 -9.06 -6.40 12.18
CA TRP A 119 -9.36 -7.57 12.99
C TRP A 119 -8.95 -8.85 12.26
N SER A 120 -8.20 -9.72 12.94
CA SER A 120 -7.90 -11.06 12.47
C SER A 120 -9.01 -12.02 12.89
N LYS A 121 -9.87 -12.41 11.95
CA LYS A 121 -10.90 -13.43 12.19
C LYS A 121 -10.30 -14.77 12.64
N LYS A 122 -9.11 -15.12 12.13
CA LYS A 122 -8.40 -16.35 12.48
C LYS A 122 -7.92 -16.35 13.93
N ASN A 123 -7.39 -15.22 14.41
CA ASN A 123 -6.77 -15.14 15.74
C ASN A 123 -7.70 -14.52 16.79
N GLY A 124 -8.89 -14.07 16.40
CA GLY A 124 -9.84 -13.41 17.30
C GLY A 124 -9.29 -12.14 17.97
N ARG A 125 -8.40 -11.41 17.31
CA ARG A 125 -7.76 -10.19 17.86
C ARG A 125 -7.33 -9.21 16.76
N PHE A 126 -6.99 -7.99 17.15
CA PHE A 126 -6.35 -7.01 16.25
C PHE A 126 -5.02 -7.54 15.70
N VAL A 127 -4.68 -7.13 14.47
CA VAL A 127 -3.44 -7.58 13.81
C VAL A 127 -2.17 -7.13 14.53
N THR A 128 -2.22 -5.98 15.21
CA THR A 128 -1.11 -5.40 15.95
C THR A 128 -1.63 -4.70 17.21
N THR A 129 -0.77 -4.51 18.22
CA THR A 129 -1.11 -3.73 19.41
C THR A 129 -1.42 -2.29 19.05
N ALA A 130 -0.63 -1.68 18.17
CA ALA A 130 -0.87 -0.32 17.68
C ALA A 130 -2.27 -0.16 17.05
N THR A 131 -2.74 -1.13 16.26
CA THR A 131 -4.11 -1.06 15.73
C THR A 131 -5.18 -1.13 16.80
N GLU A 132 -4.96 -1.91 17.86
CA GLU A 132 -5.88 -2.01 18.98
C GLU A 132 -5.93 -0.71 19.79
N ASP A 133 -4.77 -0.15 20.12
CA ASP A 133 -4.66 1.11 20.88
C ASP A 133 -5.32 2.26 20.13
N THR A 134 -5.10 2.35 18.82
CA THR A 134 -5.79 3.34 17.97
C THR A 134 -7.31 3.14 17.95
N TYR A 135 -7.80 1.89 17.91
CA TYR A 135 -9.24 1.65 17.97
C TYR A 135 -9.82 2.02 19.33
N LYS A 136 -9.12 1.71 20.43
CA LYS A 136 -9.51 2.12 21.79
C LYS A 136 -9.57 3.63 21.94
N GLU A 137 -8.64 4.37 21.33
CA GLU A 137 -8.69 5.83 21.29
C GLU A 137 -9.94 6.34 20.56
N MET A 138 -10.27 5.78 19.40
CA MET A 138 -11.49 6.14 18.65
C MET A 138 -12.76 5.86 19.47
N VAL A 139 -12.84 4.67 20.09
CA VAL A 139 -13.98 4.30 20.93
C VAL A 139 -14.08 5.22 22.14
N GLY A 140 -12.97 5.53 22.82
CA GLY A 140 -12.96 6.45 23.96
C GLY A 140 -13.46 7.85 23.59
N LYS A 141 -13.10 8.37 22.41
CA LYS A 141 -13.62 9.65 21.91
C LYS A 141 -15.11 9.58 21.57
N MET A 142 -15.56 8.48 20.96
CA MET A 142 -16.99 8.25 20.71
C MET A 142 -17.80 8.11 22.00
N ASP A 143 -17.22 7.46 23.02
CA ASP A 143 -17.89 7.24 24.30
C ASP A 143 -18.00 8.52 25.13
N GLY A 144 -17.10 9.48 24.93
CA GLY A 144 -17.19 10.82 25.50
C GLY A 144 -18.28 11.71 24.89
N LEU A 145 -18.93 11.29 23.80
CA LEU A 145 -20.05 12.00 23.19
C LEU A 145 -21.38 11.54 23.78
N GLU A 146 -22.33 12.48 23.87
CA GLU A 146 -23.73 12.17 24.20
C GLU A 146 -24.33 11.20 23.18
N LEU A 147 -25.27 10.36 23.63
CA LEU A 147 -25.88 9.31 22.79
C LEU A 147 -26.45 9.86 21.46
N GLU A 148 -27.07 11.04 21.51
CA GLU A 148 -27.65 11.70 20.33
C GLU A 148 -26.59 12.23 19.34
N GLN A 149 -25.36 12.44 19.82
CA GLN A 149 -24.25 12.98 19.03
C GLN A 149 -23.38 11.87 18.41
N ARG A 150 -23.61 10.59 18.74
CA ARG A 150 -22.86 9.45 18.20
C ARG A 150 -23.31 9.09 16.78
N THR A 151 -23.29 10.07 15.88
CA THR A 151 -23.68 9.91 14.48
C THR A 151 -22.52 9.39 13.62
N ASN A 152 -22.80 9.06 12.36
CA ASN A 152 -21.78 8.66 11.39
C ASN A 152 -20.77 9.78 11.11
N GLU A 153 -21.23 11.03 11.13
CA GLU A 153 -20.41 12.23 10.95
C GLU A 153 -19.45 12.40 12.13
N ALA A 154 -19.92 12.17 13.35
CA ALA A 154 -19.06 12.18 14.54
C ALA A 154 -17.99 11.07 14.46
N ALA A 155 -18.37 9.86 14.05
CA ALA A 155 -17.42 8.77 13.83
C ALA A 155 -16.39 9.11 12.74
N ALA A 156 -16.79 9.80 11.67
CA ALA A 156 -15.88 10.26 10.63
C ALA A 156 -14.92 11.36 11.13
N SER A 157 -15.40 12.28 11.97
CA SER A 157 -14.58 13.29 12.62
C SER A 157 -13.53 12.66 13.54
N VAL A 158 -13.94 11.77 14.44
CA VAL A 158 -13.06 11.01 15.34
C VAL A 158 -12.02 10.21 14.54
N PHE A 159 -12.45 9.54 13.47
CA PHE A 159 -11.56 8.77 12.62
C PHE A 159 -10.46 9.65 12.00
N ARG A 160 -10.82 10.83 11.47
CA ARG A 160 -9.87 11.79 10.89
C ARG A 160 -8.94 12.40 11.94
N GLU A 161 -9.46 12.69 13.13
CA GLU A 161 -8.69 13.25 14.24
C GLU A 161 -7.63 12.26 14.73
N VAL A 162 -8.01 11.01 14.98
CA VAL A 162 -7.12 9.97 15.53
C VAL A 162 -6.06 9.56 14.51
N LEU A 163 -6.43 9.32 13.25
CA LEU A 163 -5.47 8.86 12.24
C LEU A 163 -4.68 10.01 11.61
N GLY A 164 -5.22 11.22 11.64
CA GLY A 164 -4.73 12.40 10.95
C GLY A 164 -5.09 12.43 9.47
N GLN A 165 -5.05 13.63 8.90
CA GLN A 165 -5.33 13.88 7.48
C GLN A 165 -4.15 14.57 6.81
N ARG A 166 -3.96 14.31 5.51
CA ARG A 166 -3.13 15.09 4.60
C ARG A 166 -4.01 15.64 3.47
N PRO A 167 -3.65 16.77 2.84
CA PRO A 167 -4.37 17.24 1.66
C PRO A 167 -4.50 16.11 0.61
N GLY A 168 -5.74 15.79 0.23
CA GLY A 168 -6.06 14.70 -0.72
C GLY A 168 -5.95 13.27 -0.18
N TYR A 169 -5.72 13.06 1.13
CA TYR A 169 -5.50 11.72 1.68
C TYR A 169 -5.88 11.61 3.18
N ALA A 170 -6.85 10.75 3.49
CA ALA A 170 -7.12 10.33 4.87
C ALA A 170 -6.21 9.15 5.25
N ARG A 171 -5.44 9.28 6.34
CA ARG A 171 -4.59 8.17 6.79
C ARG A 171 -5.44 6.97 7.17
N GLY A 172 -4.98 5.78 6.78
CA GLY A 172 -5.65 4.53 7.09
C GLY A 172 -6.76 4.11 6.12
N LEU A 173 -7.08 4.90 5.09
CA LEU A 173 -8.04 4.53 4.05
C LEU A 173 -7.42 4.28 2.66
N GLY A 174 -6.10 4.15 2.58
CA GLY A 174 -5.42 3.85 1.32
C GLY A 174 -5.48 5.03 0.34
N GLU A 175 -4.94 4.85 -0.86
CA GLU A 175 -4.67 5.95 -1.81
C GLU A 175 -5.92 6.56 -2.45
N MET A 176 -7.08 5.89 -2.44
CA MET A 176 -8.26 6.27 -3.24
C MET A 176 -9.52 6.59 -2.43
N VAL A 177 -9.43 6.73 -1.10
CA VAL A 177 -10.61 7.04 -0.28
C VAL A 177 -10.45 8.42 0.34
N ILE A 178 -11.32 9.34 -0.07
CA ILE A 178 -11.52 10.62 0.60
C ILE A 178 -12.89 10.53 1.28
N PRO A 179 -12.96 10.38 2.61
CA PRO A 179 -14.23 10.48 3.29
C PRO A 179 -14.69 11.94 3.23
N GLU A 180 -15.79 12.17 2.50
CA GLU A 180 -16.53 13.45 2.53
C GLU A 180 -16.96 13.82 3.96
#